data_AF-A0A838CG48-F1
#
_entry.id   AF-A0A838CG48-F1
#
_cell.length_a   1.000
_cell.length_b   1.000
_cell.length_c   1.000
_cell.angle_alpha   90.00
_cell.angle_beta   90.00
_cell.angle_gamma   90.00
#
_symmetry.space_group_name_H-M   'P 1'
#
loop_
_entity.id
_entity.type
_entity.pdbx_description
1 polymer ?
#
loop_
_entity_poly.entity_id
_entity_poly.type
_entity_poly.pdbx_seq_one_letter_code
_entity_poly.pdbx_strand_id
1 'polypeptide(L)'
;MCSYERVREPKAVDRQTRVSRRRFLRTAAVATSAAGAAAMVPSAQSQSPLPAKPVPAEVELQPLPFVHGVASGDPLPDAVVIWTRITPDEAAFPGSGGGASTRVRWRVARDEELRDAVAEGEAESHPESDHTIHVDVRGLDADTVYYYAFTVVDGPHAGAVSPLGRTTTAPAGHVDRQRWAIASCANWEAGFFSAYADMAQRAWAGQLDLTVFLGDYIYEFAQYEYAGYGPVRLHHPAHETVSLADYRIRYGRYRTDLDLQDAHAALPWVVVWDDHEVANNYWRDGAENHDPYEGDFGTRRDAAMRAYFEWMPVRLSETSEQGRIYRSLEFGDLVELTIMDLRTYRDVEFWKGGARQPGDARSMLGSEQYDWLTDTLERSTAAWNALGNSVMFSPLHVGATFNNPATRPVVESLSANILSTKVPVPELNELPLNGDQWDGYDFERRRLINTLGRLGKHPIFLTGDIHSEWAHTITHAGAEIGCEIVCSSITAPNVAEATKIPAGHRIFDVASSYLRAANPSLHHVALDTHGYTIVDITAEAVGVEYLRVGDILAAHSPVRSGATLTWRRGAGFGQ
;
A
#
# COMPACT_ATOMS: atom_id res chain seq x y z
N MET A 1 -23.46 -62.23 -43.57
CA MET A 1 -23.68 -62.99 -42.30
C MET A 1 -23.00 -62.21 -41.18
N CYS A 2 -23.72 -62.05 -40.08
CA CYS A 2 -23.40 -61.25 -38.91
C CYS A 2 -21.99 -61.45 -38.35
N SER A 3 -21.37 -60.35 -37.90
CA SER A 3 -20.81 -60.30 -36.54
C SER A 3 -20.64 -58.84 -36.09
N TYR A 4 -21.24 -58.57 -34.93
CA TYR A 4 -21.22 -57.33 -34.16
C TYR A 4 -19.80 -56.83 -33.85
N GLU A 5 -19.47 -55.60 -34.21
CA GLU A 5 -18.42 -54.81 -33.53
C GLU A 5 -19.07 -53.73 -32.68
N ARG A 6 -18.83 -53.79 -31.37
CA ARG A 6 -19.31 -52.82 -30.40
C ARG A 6 -18.58 -51.50 -30.58
N VAL A 7 -19.35 -50.49 -30.96
CA VAL A 7 -19.00 -49.08 -30.78
C VAL A 7 -18.81 -48.83 -29.28
N ARG A 8 -17.61 -48.38 -28.87
CA ARG A 8 -17.38 -47.83 -27.53
C ARG A 8 -17.94 -46.41 -27.51
N GLU A 9 -19.01 -46.19 -26.75
CA GLU A 9 -19.47 -44.86 -26.37
C GLU A 9 -18.43 -44.15 -25.49
N PRO A 10 -18.33 -42.81 -25.56
CA PRO A 10 -17.52 -42.04 -24.61
C PRO A 10 -18.12 -42.17 -23.21
N LYS A 11 -17.29 -42.56 -22.23
CA LYS A 11 -17.69 -42.57 -20.82
C LYS A 11 -18.09 -41.16 -20.39
N ALA A 12 -19.27 -41.07 -19.79
CA ALA A 12 -19.77 -39.89 -19.11
C ALA A 12 -18.73 -39.37 -18.10
N VAL A 13 -18.42 -38.08 -18.20
CA VAL A 13 -17.68 -37.33 -17.19
C VAL A 13 -18.53 -37.32 -15.92
N ASP A 14 -18.04 -37.97 -14.88
CA ASP A 14 -18.64 -37.94 -13.55
C ASP A 14 -18.65 -36.50 -13.05
N ARG A 15 -19.85 -35.94 -12.90
CA ARG A 15 -20.07 -34.64 -12.26
C ARG A 15 -19.77 -34.80 -10.78
N GLN A 16 -18.50 -34.67 -10.42
CA GLN A 16 -18.13 -34.47 -9.03
C GLN A 16 -18.81 -33.20 -8.52
N THR A 17 -19.71 -33.43 -7.58
CA THR A 17 -20.42 -32.44 -6.79
C THR A 17 -19.41 -31.48 -6.15
N ARG A 18 -19.36 -30.25 -6.67
CA ARG A 18 -18.64 -29.12 -6.06
C ARG A 18 -19.10 -28.98 -4.61
N VAL A 19 -18.23 -29.31 -3.66
CA VAL A 19 -18.44 -28.95 -2.25
C VAL A 19 -18.23 -27.44 -2.14
N SER A 20 -19.32 -26.68 -2.09
CA SER A 20 -19.25 -25.23 -1.90
C SER A 20 -18.60 -24.88 -0.56
N ARG A 21 -17.74 -23.85 -0.53
CA ARG A 21 -17.01 -23.29 0.63
C ARG A 21 -17.90 -23.08 1.90
N ARG A 22 -19.22 -23.00 1.75
CA ARG A 22 -20.21 -22.87 2.85
C ARG A 22 -20.29 -24.04 3.85
N ARG A 23 -19.69 -25.21 3.58
CA ARG A 23 -19.75 -26.36 4.52
C ARG A 23 -18.49 -26.56 5.37
N PHE A 24 -17.39 -25.85 5.07
CA PHE A 24 -16.14 -25.93 5.85
C PHE A 24 -16.18 -25.06 7.12
N LEU A 25 -16.89 -23.93 7.09
CA LEU A 25 -17.03 -23.00 8.22
C LEU A 25 -17.97 -23.47 9.35
N ARG A 26 -18.50 -24.70 9.30
CA ARG A 26 -19.40 -25.24 10.34
C ARG A 26 -18.79 -26.28 11.27
N THR A 27 -17.49 -26.59 11.16
CA THR A 27 -16.85 -27.66 11.95
C THR A 27 -15.69 -27.20 12.83
N ALA A 28 -15.56 -25.90 13.11
CA ALA A 28 -14.58 -25.35 14.06
C ALA A 28 -15.18 -25.09 15.46
N ALA A 29 -16.33 -25.69 15.77
CA ALA A 29 -16.90 -25.69 17.11
C ALA A 29 -16.98 -27.12 17.62
N VAL A 30 -16.47 -27.33 18.84
CA VAL A 30 -16.48 -28.55 19.67
C VAL A 30 -15.26 -29.47 19.51
N ALA A 31 -14.27 -29.25 20.39
CA ALA A 31 -13.45 -30.32 20.96
C ALA A 31 -12.92 -29.88 22.34
N THR A 32 -13.79 -29.87 23.35
CA THR A 32 -13.41 -29.77 24.76
C THR A 32 -13.61 -31.12 25.42
N SER A 33 -12.53 -31.84 25.72
CA SER A 33 -12.51 -32.88 26.76
C SER A 33 -11.08 -33.28 27.21
N ALA A 34 -10.77 -32.79 28.42
CA ALA A 34 -9.91 -33.27 29.51
C ALA A 34 -8.95 -34.48 29.33
N ALA A 35 -7.69 -34.32 29.78
CA ALA A 35 -7.20 -34.84 31.08
C ALA A 35 -5.69 -34.54 31.30
N GLY A 36 -5.33 -34.03 32.48
CA GLY A 36 -3.93 -33.92 32.93
C GLY A 36 -3.70 -32.80 33.94
N ALA A 37 -3.99 -33.04 35.22
CA ALA A 37 -3.88 -32.07 36.30
C ALA A 37 -2.42 -31.86 36.75
N ALA A 38 -1.92 -30.63 36.61
CA ALA A 38 -0.84 -30.09 37.44
C ALA A 38 -1.24 -28.66 37.83
N ALA A 39 -1.27 -28.39 39.13
CA ALA A 39 -1.75 -27.14 39.70
C ALA A 39 -0.89 -25.95 39.27
N MET A 40 -1.42 -25.14 38.34
CA MET A 40 -0.98 -23.77 38.09
C MET A 40 -2.04 -22.85 38.70
N VAL A 41 -1.60 -21.95 39.57
CA VAL A 41 -2.42 -20.88 40.15
C VAL A 41 -3.12 -20.13 39.01
N PRO A 42 -4.46 -19.95 39.03
CA PRO A 42 -5.12 -19.14 38.02
C PRO A 42 -4.75 -17.68 38.28
N SER A 43 -3.71 -17.19 37.62
CA SER A 43 -3.65 -15.77 37.29
C SER A 43 -4.86 -15.51 36.40
N ALA A 44 -5.82 -14.72 36.90
CA ALA A 44 -6.93 -14.23 36.10
C ALA A 44 -6.35 -13.43 34.91
N GLN A 45 -6.07 -14.11 33.81
CA GLN A 45 -5.84 -13.47 32.53
C GLN A 45 -7.19 -12.87 32.16
N SER A 46 -7.29 -11.54 32.20
CA SER A 46 -8.40 -10.87 31.55
C SER A 46 -8.26 -11.18 30.06
N GLN A 47 -8.98 -12.19 29.59
CA GLN A 47 -9.21 -12.35 28.16
C GLN A 47 -10.04 -11.13 27.77
N SER A 48 -9.41 -10.12 27.18
CA SER A 48 -10.13 -9.03 26.54
C SER A 48 -11.07 -9.68 25.52
N PRO A 49 -12.39 -9.48 25.62
CA PRO A 49 -13.32 -10.06 24.66
C PRO A 49 -13.04 -9.48 23.27
N LEU A 50 -13.31 -10.27 22.23
CA LEU A 50 -13.30 -9.78 20.85
C LEU A 50 -14.25 -8.57 20.72
N PRO A 51 -13.91 -7.56 19.91
CA PRO A 51 -14.80 -6.44 19.66
C PRO A 51 -16.13 -6.94 19.09
N ALA A 52 -17.23 -6.29 19.49
CA ALA A 52 -18.54 -6.54 18.91
C ALA A 52 -18.51 -6.15 17.42
N LYS A 53 -19.24 -6.89 16.57
CA LYS A 53 -19.34 -6.54 15.15
C LYS A 53 -19.92 -5.13 15.00
N PRO A 54 -19.23 -4.22 14.29
CA PRO A 54 -19.73 -2.87 14.09
C PRO A 54 -20.94 -2.87 13.15
N VAL A 55 -21.74 -1.80 13.24
CA VAL A 55 -22.77 -1.47 12.25
C VAL A 55 -22.12 -0.53 11.24
N PRO A 56 -22.18 -0.81 9.92
CA PRO A 56 -21.58 0.08 8.94
C PRO A 56 -22.19 1.47 8.99
N ALA A 57 -21.33 2.48 9.08
CA ALA A 57 -21.73 3.87 9.01
C ALA A 57 -22.09 4.25 7.57
N GLU A 58 -23.15 5.05 7.42
CA GLU A 58 -23.42 5.76 6.18
C GLU A 58 -22.40 6.89 5.99
N VAL A 59 -22.11 7.22 4.73
CA VAL A 59 -21.21 8.33 4.40
C VAL A 59 -22.04 9.49 3.90
N GLU A 60 -21.93 10.62 4.60
CA GLU A 60 -22.45 11.90 4.14
C GLU A 60 -21.47 12.49 3.12
N LEU A 61 -21.96 12.75 1.91
CA LEU A 61 -21.14 13.30 0.83
C LEU A 61 -20.95 14.82 1.03
N GLN A 62 -19.76 15.30 0.72
CA GLN A 62 -19.53 16.74 0.59
C GLN A 62 -20.41 17.33 -0.52
N PRO A 63 -20.83 18.60 -0.40
CA PRO A 63 -21.62 19.26 -1.43
C PRO A 63 -20.91 19.29 -2.80
N LEU A 64 -21.70 19.29 -3.86
CA LEU A 64 -21.20 19.56 -5.20
C LEU A 64 -20.55 20.96 -5.27
N PRO A 65 -19.51 21.15 -6.10
CA PRO A 65 -18.97 20.19 -7.06
C PRO A 65 -17.69 19.46 -6.58
N PHE A 66 -17.08 19.88 -5.46
CA PHE A 66 -15.79 19.36 -4.99
C PHE A 66 -15.94 18.23 -3.97
N VAL A 67 -16.71 17.20 -4.34
CA VAL A 67 -17.06 16.07 -3.45
C VAL A 67 -15.81 15.30 -2.99
N HIS A 68 -14.76 15.27 -3.80
CA HIS A 68 -13.57 14.44 -3.63
C HIS A 68 -12.31 15.23 -3.22
N GLY A 69 -12.49 16.49 -2.85
CA GLY A 69 -11.42 17.38 -2.40
C GLY A 69 -10.39 17.73 -3.47
N VAL A 70 -9.17 18.00 -3.01
CA VAL A 70 -7.99 18.32 -3.83
C VAL A 70 -6.83 17.40 -3.45
N ALA A 71 -5.79 17.37 -4.26
CA ALA A 71 -4.54 16.68 -3.94
C ALA A 71 -3.36 17.33 -4.65
N SER A 72 -2.15 17.10 -4.16
CA SER A 72 -0.92 17.46 -4.86
C SER A 72 0.09 16.32 -4.83
N GLY A 73 1.03 16.28 -5.75
CA GLY A 73 1.98 15.18 -5.83
C GLY A 73 3.13 15.37 -6.80
N ASP A 74 4.02 14.39 -6.79
CA ASP A 74 5.28 14.35 -7.56
C ASP A 74 6.05 15.69 -7.53
N PRO A 75 6.43 16.19 -6.35
CA PRO A 75 7.11 17.47 -6.23
C PRO A 75 8.50 17.39 -6.84
N LEU A 76 8.82 18.38 -7.67
CA LEU A 76 10.14 18.66 -8.22
C LEU A 76 10.64 19.99 -7.63
N PRO A 77 11.93 20.34 -7.82
CA PRO A 77 12.43 21.63 -7.34
C PRO A 77 11.71 22.85 -7.91
N ASP A 78 11.18 22.75 -9.12
CA ASP A 78 10.52 23.87 -9.79
C ASP A 78 9.06 23.59 -10.14
N ALA A 79 8.50 22.46 -9.69
CA ALA A 79 7.19 22.04 -10.13
C ALA A 79 6.45 21.13 -9.15
N VAL A 80 5.13 21.09 -9.27
CA VAL A 80 4.27 20.17 -8.54
C VAL A 80 3.00 19.87 -9.33
N VAL A 81 2.46 18.67 -9.19
CA VAL A 81 1.13 18.35 -9.72
C VAL A 81 0.08 18.80 -8.72
N ILE A 82 -0.95 19.51 -9.18
CA ILE A 82 -2.19 19.73 -8.43
C ILE A 82 -3.34 18.99 -9.11
N TRP A 83 -4.25 18.47 -8.32
CA TRP A 83 -5.32 17.57 -8.75
C TRP A 83 -6.66 17.91 -8.08
N THR A 84 -7.76 17.72 -8.82
CA THR A 84 -9.12 17.65 -8.25
C THR A 84 -10.03 16.85 -9.17
N ARG A 85 -11.24 16.53 -8.69
CA ARG A 85 -12.34 15.99 -9.51
C ARG A 85 -13.58 16.86 -9.33
N ILE A 86 -14.20 17.23 -10.45
CA ILE A 86 -15.44 18.03 -10.48
C ILE A 86 -16.64 17.10 -10.61
N THR A 87 -17.61 17.22 -9.73
CA THR A 87 -18.94 16.58 -9.86
C THR A 87 -19.95 17.66 -10.23
N PRO A 88 -20.15 18.00 -11.52
CA PRO A 88 -21.01 19.11 -11.94
C PRO A 88 -22.49 18.92 -11.62
N ASP A 89 -22.96 17.68 -11.59
CA ASP A 89 -24.33 17.30 -11.23
C ASP A 89 -24.39 15.81 -10.81
N GLU A 90 -25.58 15.32 -10.44
CA GLU A 90 -25.80 13.93 -10.02
C GLU A 90 -25.57 12.90 -11.15
N ALA A 91 -25.57 13.31 -12.42
CA ALA A 91 -25.24 12.40 -13.52
C ALA A 91 -23.73 12.19 -13.68
N ALA A 92 -22.90 12.96 -12.96
CA ALA A 92 -21.44 12.95 -13.03
C ALA A 92 -20.75 12.30 -11.82
N PHE A 93 -21.46 11.43 -11.09
CA PHE A 93 -20.82 10.61 -10.06
C PHE A 93 -19.76 9.67 -10.67
N PRO A 94 -18.73 9.27 -9.89
CA PRO A 94 -17.63 8.44 -10.36
C PRO A 94 -18.08 7.25 -11.21
N GLY A 95 -17.45 7.07 -12.37
CA GLY A 95 -17.72 5.94 -13.26
C GLY A 95 -18.99 6.05 -14.10
N SER A 96 -19.79 7.12 -14.01
CA SER A 96 -21.03 7.27 -14.78
C SER A 96 -20.81 7.53 -16.27
N GLY A 97 -19.69 8.19 -16.63
CA GLY A 97 -19.46 8.72 -17.98
C GLY A 97 -20.44 9.82 -18.41
N GLY A 98 -21.20 10.39 -17.46
CA GLY A 98 -22.15 11.47 -17.66
C GLY A 98 -21.71 12.78 -17.00
N GLY A 99 -22.47 13.85 -17.24
CA GLY A 99 -22.12 15.21 -16.81
C GLY A 99 -21.65 16.09 -17.95
N ALA A 100 -21.80 17.41 -17.81
CA ALA A 100 -21.25 18.36 -18.77
C ALA A 100 -19.78 18.65 -18.46
N SER A 101 -18.95 18.84 -19.51
CA SER A 101 -17.62 19.41 -19.33
C SER A 101 -17.69 20.72 -18.57
N THR A 102 -16.76 20.91 -17.64
CA THR A 102 -16.77 22.04 -16.71
C THR A 102 -15.41 22.70 -16.69
N ARG A 103 -15.36 24.00 -16.98
CA ARG A 103 -14.11 24.76 -16.90
C ARG A 103 -13.87 25.21 -15.47
N VAL A 104 -12.61 25.15 -15.06
CA VAL A 104 -12.13 25.65 -13.77
C VAL A 104 -10.93 26.55 -13.98
N ARG A 105 -10.80 27.56 -13.13
CA ARG A 105 -9.56 28.30 -12.93
C ARG A 105 -8.80 27.66 -11.77
N TRP A 106 -7.50 27.48 -11.91
CA TRP A 106 -6.62 27.08 -10.82
C TRP A 106 -5.67 28.23 -10.49
N ARG A 107 -5.28 28.31 -9.23
CA ARG A 107 -4.32 29.31 -8.73
C ARG A 107 -3.40 28.66 -7.70
N VAL A 108 -2.13 29.00 -7.75
CA VAL A 108 -1.09 28.67 -6.77
C VAL A 108 -0.50 29.98 -6.22
N ALA A 109 -0.35 30.08 -4.91
CA ALA A 109 0.07 31.28 -4.20
C ALA A 109 1.00 30.96 -3.02
N ARG A 110 1.72 31.97 -2.53
CA ARG A 110 2.60 31.84 -1.34
C ARG A 110 1.86 31.97 0.00
N ASP A 111 0.60 32.37 -0.02
CA ASP A 111 -0.24 32.62 1.14
C ASP A 111 -1.58 31.86 1.09
N GLU A 112 -2.13 31.56 2.27
CA GLU A 112 -3.39 30.83 2.44
C GLU A 112 -4.60 31.58 1.85
N GLU A 113 -4.56 32.91 1.83
CA GLU A 113 -5.61 33.73 1.25
C GLU A 113 -5.54 33.85 -0.28
N LEU A 114 -4.55 33.20 -0.92
CA LEU A 114 -4.33 33.16 -2.36
C LEU A 114 -4.18 34.56 -2.99
N ARG A 115 -3.53 35.50 -2.28
CA ARG A 115 -3.32 36.89 -2.73
C ARG A 115 -2.01 37.06 -3.49
N ASP A 116 -0.92 36.41 -3.05
CA ASP A 116 0.38 36.39 -3.73
C ASP A 116 0.45 35.22 -4.71
N ALA A 117 -0.38 35.30 -5.75
CA ALA A 117 -0.45 34.28 -6.80
C ALA A 117 0.85 34.26 -7.62
N VAL A 118 1.48 33.09 -7.69
CA VAL A 118 2.72 32.86 -8.47
C VAL A 118 2.45 32.13 -9.80
N ALA A 119 1.34 31.39 -9.87
CA ALA A 119 0.88 30.74 -11.09
C ALA A 119 -0.65 30.64 -11.09
N GLU A 120 -1.26 30.80 -12.26
CA GLU A 120 -2.69 30.60 -12.46
C GLU A 120 -2.97 30.20 -13.91
N GLY A 121 -4.10 29.55 -14.13
CA GLY A 121 -4.54 29.13 -15.45
C GLY A 121 -5.94 28.55 -15.43
N GLU A 122 -6.37 28.01 -16.56
CA GLU A 122 -7.66 27.32 -16.70
C GLU A 122 -7.42 25.86 -17.11
N ALA A 123 -8.33 24.99 -16.71
CA ALA A 123 -8.41 23.59 -17.11
C ALA A 123 -9.89 23.22 -17.33
N GLU A 124 -10.13 22.15 -18.08
CA GLU A 124 -11.48 21.67 -18.36
C GLU A 124 -11.59 20.20 -17.95
N SER A 125 -12.64 19.87 -17.18
CA SER A 125 -12.94 18.49 -16.82
C SER A 125 -13.84 17.85 -17.88
N HIS A 126 -13.65 16.56 -18.14
CA HIS A 126 -14.41 15.81 -19.15
C HIS A 126 -14.94 14.49 -18.60
N PRO A 127 -16.14 14.04 -19.01
CA PRO A 127 -16.68 12.74 -18.60
C PRO A 127 -15.77 11.56 -18.95
N GLU A 128 -15.03 11.66 -20.04
CA GLU A 128 -14.10 10.63 -20.52
C GLU A 128 -12.94 10.39 -19.54
N SER A 129 -12.49 11.40 -18.81
CA SER A 129 -11.48 11.31 -17.74
C SER A 129 -12.11 11.28 -16.34
N ASP A 130 -13.40 10.92 -16.24
CA ASP A 130 -14.17 10.92 -15.00
C ASP A 130 -14.17 12.27 -14.28
N HIS A 131 -14.13 13.36 -15.05
CA HIS A 131 -14.05 14.74 -14.58
C HIS A 131 -12.87 15.06 -13.65
N THR A 132 -11.80 14.27 -13.73
CA THR A 132 -10.54 14.55 -13.03
C THR A 132 -9.73 15.60 -13.79
N ILE A 133 -8.95 16.40 -13.06
CA ILE A 133 -8.07 17.45 -13.57
C ILE A 133 -6.70 17.25 -12.96
N HIS A 134 -5.67 17.27 -13.81
CA HIS A 134 -4.27 17.31 -13.41
C HIS A 134 -3.61 18.53 -14.01
N VAL A 135 -2.93 19.32 -13.18
CA VAL A 135 -2.13 20.45 -13.65
C VAL A 135 -0.71 20.28 -13.15
N ASP A 136 0.22 20.19 -14.08
CA ASP A 136 1.65 20.26 -13.82
C ASP A 136 2.07 21.74 -13.74
N VAL A 137 2.11 22.29 -12.52
CA VAL A 137 2.48 23.68 -12.27
C VAL A 137 4.01 23.76 -12.22
N ARG A 138 4.61 24.57 -13.10
CA ARG A 138 6.07 24.71 -13.26
C ARG A 138 6.54 26.15 -13.03
N GLY A 139 7.85 26.31 -12.86
CA GLY A 139 8.49 27.62 -12.63
C GLY A 139 8.34 28.11 -11.20
N LEU A 140 8.15 27.20 -10.25
CA LEU A 140 8.07 27.48 -8.83
C LEU A 140 9.47 27.58 -8.20
N ASP A 141 9.57 28.28 -7.08
CA ASP A 141 10.78 28.28 -6.26
C ASP A 141 10.92 26.92 -5.52
N ALA A 142 12.15 26.40 -5.40
CA ALA A 142 12.46 25.17 -4.68
C ALA A 142 12.30 25.30 -3.17
N ASP A 143 12.08 24.18 -2.48
CA ASP A 143 11.92 24.12 -1.02
C ASP A 143 10.91 25.14 -0.46
N THR A 144 9.81 25.34 -1.19
CA THR A 144 8.86 26.41 -0.90
C THR A 144 7.46 25.85 -0.72
N VAL A 145 6.82 26.26 0.38
CA VAL A 145 5.42 25.96 0.64
C VAL A 145 4.54 26.87 -0.20
N TYR A 146 3.57 26.27 -0.89
CA TYR A 146 2.54 26.96 -1.66
C TYR A 146 1.15 26.49 -1.24
N TYR A 147 0.17 27.34 -1.54
CA TYR A 147 -1.25 27.05 -1.37
C TYR A 147 -1.94 27.13 -2.72
N TYR A 148 -2.96 26.30 -2.94
CA TYR A 148 -3.65 26.23 -4.21
C TYR A 148 -5.15 25.96 -4.05
N ALA A 149 -5.93 26.41 -5.03
CA ALA A 149 -7.35 26.11 -5.12
C ALA A 149 -7.85 26.14 -6.57
N PHE A 150 -9.00 25.52 -6.78
CA PHE A 150 -9.75 25.53 -8.03
C PHE A 150 -11.04 26.34 -7.87
N THR A 151 -11.44 27.07 -8.90
CA THR A 151 -12.69 27.83 -8.95
C THR A 151 -13.45 27.47 -10.22
N VAL A 152 -14.69 27.04 -10.09
CA VAL A 152 -15.54 26.70 -11.24
C VAL A 152 -15.89 27.97 -12.03
N VAL A 153 -15.70 27.92 -13.35
CA VAL A 153 -15.91 29.07 -14.26
C VAL A 153 -17.32 29.07 -14.85
N ASP A 154 -17.87 27.91 -15.18
CA ASP A 154 -19.18 27.77 -15.82
C ASP A 154 -20.02 26.60 -15.26
N GLY A 155 -21.26 26.49 -15.76
CA GLY A 155 -22.22 25.49 -15.29
C GLY A 155 -22.96 25.88 -14.01
N PRO A 156 -23.72 24.94 -13.41
CA PRO A 156 -24.60 25.20 -12.26
C PRO A 156 -23.89 25.69 -11.00
N HIS A 157 -22.59 25.42 -10.89
CA HIS A 157 -21.75 25.74 -9.73
C HIS A 157 -20.72 26.83 -10.02
N ALA A 158 -20.93 27.67 -11.04
CA ALA A 158 -20.02 28.78 -11.35
C ALA A 158 -19.73 29.67 -10.12
N GLY A 159 -18.45 29.90 -9.85
CA GLY A 159 -17.96 30.63 -8.67
C GLY A 159 -17.72 29.76 -7.43
N ALA A 160 -18.08 28.47 -7.44
CA ALA A 160 -17.72 27.55 -6.36
C ALA A 160 -16.19 27.37 -6.30
N VAL A 161 -15.64 27.36 -5.08
CA VAL A 161 -14.20 27.21 -4.82
C VAL A 161 -13.96 25.87 -4.12
N SER A 162 -12.87 25.19 -4.47
CA SER A 162 -12.45 23.95 -3.82
C SER A 162 -12.02 24.19 -2.37
N PRO A 163 -11.89 23.13 -1.55
CA PRO A 163 -11.05 23.20 -0.36
C PRO A 163 -9.64 23.72 -0.70
N LEU A 164 -9.02 24.41 0.26
CA LEU A 164 -7.64 24.90 0.13
C LEU A 164 -6.68 23.71 0.18
N GLY A 165 -5.79 23.63 -0.80
CA GLY A 165 -4.64 22.73 -0.75
C GLY A 165 -3.36 23.47 -0.34
N ARG A 166 -2.46 22.75 0.31
CA ARG A 166 -1.09 23.11 0.66
C ARG A 166 -0.16 22.09 0.01
N THR A 167 0.97 22.56 -0.49
CA THR A 167 1.99 21.70 -1.09
C THR A 167 3.38 22.30 -0.89
N THR A 168 4.42 21.50 -1.12
CA THR A 168 5.81 21.93 -1.00
C THR A 168 6.58 21.42 -2.22
N THR A 169 7.34 22.29 -2.89
CA THR A 169 8.28 21.86 -3.94
C THR A 169 9.45 21.11 -3.33
N ALA A 170 10.06 20.19 -4.09
CA ALA A 170 11.24 19.49 -3.60
C ALA A 170 12.40 20.48 -3.38
N PRO A 171 13.33 20.22 -2.46
CA PRO A 171 14.50 21.06 -2.31
C PRO A 171 15.52 20.80 -3.41
N ALA A 172 16.36 21.80 -3.70
CA ALA A 172 17.52 21.69 -4.58
C ALA A 172 18.81 22.09 -3.85
N GLY A 173 19.93 21.48 -4.23
CA GLY A 173 21.22 21.76 -3.61
C GLY A 173 21.36 21.06 -2.26
N HIS A 174 21.92 21.73 -1.26
CA HIS A 174 22.22 21.12 0.03
C HIS A 174 20.98 21.01 0.92
N VAL A 175 20.74 19.84 1.50
CA VAL A 175 19.58 19.59 2.37
C VAL A 175 20.03 18.93 3.68
N ASP A 176 19.75 19.61 4.81
CA ASP A 176 20.11 19.09 6.14
C ASP A 176 19.21 17.91 6.56
N ARG A 177 17.93 18.00 6.20
CA ARG A 177 16.90 17.09 6.72
C ARG A 177 15.69 16.96 5.78
N GLN A 178 15.09 15.77 5.79
CA GLN A 178 13.77 15.49 5.22
C GLN A 178 12.96 14.66 6.21
N ARG A 179 11.66 14.95 6.36
CA ARG A 179 10.75 14.24 7.26
C ARG A 179 9.49 13.80 6.52
N TRP A 180 9.40 12.51 6.24
CA TRP A 180 8.35 11.94 5.38
C TRP A 180 7.38 11.08 6.17
N ALA A 181 6.11 11.09 5.77
CA ALA A 181 5.13 10.10 6.20
C ALA A 181 5.09 8.94 5.20
N ILE A 182 5.22 7.71 5.70
CA ILE A 182 5.21 6.47 4.92
C ILE A 182 3.95 5.68 5.30
N ALA A 183 3.13 5.32 4.31
CA ALA A 183 1.86 4.65 4.50
C ALA A 183 1.52 3.67 3.37
N SER A 184 0.67 2.70 3.66
CA SER A 184 0.10 1.75 2.69
C SER A 184 -1.21 1.15 3.23
N CYS A 185 -1.89 0.34 2.41
CA CYS A 185 -2.90 -0.63 2.85
C CYS A 185 -4.07 0.00 3.62
N ALA A 186 -4.85 0.81 2.91
CA ALA A 186 -5.95 1.62 3.45
C ALA A 186 -7.34 0.99 3.23
N ASN A 187 -7.55 -0.27 3.63
CA ASN A 187 -8.83 -0.94 3.42
C ASN A 187 -10.00 -0.19 4.06
N TRP A 188 -10.92 0.28 3.22
CA TRP A 188 -12.05 1.13 3.61
C TRP A 188 -13.05 0.47 4.55
N GLU A 189 -13.33 -0.82 4.34
CA GLU A 189 -14.31 -1.54 5.16
C GLU A 189 -13.72 -1.92 6.52
N ALA A 190 -12.41 -2.19 6.58
CA ALA A 190 -11.75 -2.68 7.78
C ALA A 190 -11.67 -1.65 8.91
N GLY A 191 -11.57 -0.35 8.59
CA GLY A 191 -11.45 0.69 9.60
C GLY A 191 -11.70 2.11 9.09
N PHE A 192 -11.81 3.04 10.03
CA PHE A 192 -11.81 4.48 9.79
C PHE A 192 -10.38 5.02 9.69
N PHE A 193 -10.19 6.08 8.93
CA PHE A 193 -8.86 6.57 8.57
C PHE A 193 -8.28 7.61 9.55
N SER A 194 -8.39 7.38 10.86
CA SER A 194 -7.84 8.30 11.87
C SER A 194 -6.32 8.52 11.75
N ALA A 195 -5.59 7.61 11.09
CA ALA A 195 -4.18 7.82 10.74
C ALA A 195 -3.97 9.01 9.80
N TYR A 196 -4.86 9.22 8.82
CA TYR A 196 -4.79 10.37 7.92
C TYR A 196 -5.15 11.67 8.64
N ALA A 197 -6.06 11.65 9.62
CA ALA A 197 -6.35 12.83 10.43
C ALA A 197 -5.10 13.35 11.18
N ASP A 198 -4.36 12.45 11.83
CA ASP A 198 -3.11 12.80 12.52
C ASP A 198 -2.02 13.24 11.52
N MET A 199 -1.92 12.59 10.36
CA MET A 199 -1.01 12.98 9.29
C MET A 199 -1.29 14.40 8.79
N ALA A 200 -2.56 14.72 8.51
CA ALA A 200 -2.99 16.05 8.07
C ALA A 200 -2.67 17.11 9.14
N GLN A 201 -3.00 16.85 10.41
CA GLN A 201 -2.72 17.76 11.52
C GLN A 201 -1.22 18.11 11.60
N ARG A 202 -0.34 17.11 11.46
CA ARG A 202 1.12 17.31 11.51
C ARG A 202 1.63 18.06 10.29
N ALA A 203 1.10 17.74 9.11
CA ALA A 203 1.44 18.42 7.88
C ALA A 203 1.10 19.91 7.90
N TRP A 204 -0.13 20.26 8.29
CA TRP A 204 -0.57 21.65 8.47
C TRP A 204 0.25 22.39 9.54
N ALA A 205 0.76 21.67 10.54
CA ALA A 205 1.68 22.20 11.54
C ALA A 205 3.15 22.30 11.06
N GLY A 206 3.45 22.00 9.80
CA GLY A 206 4.79 22.07 9.21
C GLY A 206 5.75 20.99 9.74
N GLN A 207 5.23 19.85 10.16
CA GLN A 207 6.04 18.76 10.76
C GLN A 207 6.41 17.65 9.76
N LEU A 208 5.88 17.70 8.55
CA LEU A 208 6.06 16.72 7.48
C LEU A 208 6.27 17.45 6.15
N ASP A 209 7.12 16.91 5.31
CA ASP A 209 7.49 17.50 4.01
C ASP A 209 6.76 16.82 2.84
N LEU A 210 6.49 15.52 2.97
CA LEU A 210 5.98 14.65 1.90
C LEU A 210 5.27 13.43 2.50
N THR A 211 4.26 12.91 1.78
CA THR A 211 3.74 11.55 1.98
C THR A 211 4.25 10.63 0.87
N VAL A 212 4.81 9.46 1.24
CA VAL A 212 5.10 8.36 0.32
C VAL A 212 4.08 7.25 0.57
N PHE A 213 3.24 6.97 -0.42
CA PHE A 213 2.20 5.94 -0.33
C PHE A 213 2.55 4.74 -1.20
N LEU A 214 2.68 3.57 -0.58
CA LEU A 214 3.39 2.41 -1.15
C LEU A 214 2.47 1.33 -1.75
N GLY A 215 1.20 1.67 -1.96
CA GLY A 215 0.20 0.80 -2.59
C GLY A 215 -0.90 0.35 -1.63
N ASP A 216 -1.87 -0.37 -2.20
CA ASP A 216 -3.14 -0.71 -1.57
C ASP A 216 -3.94 0.50 -1.09
N TYR A 217 -3.99 1.52 -1.95
CA TYR A 217 -4.78 2.73 -1.76
C TYR A 217 -6.26 2.41 -1.80
N ILE A 218 -6.65 1.48 -2.67
CA ILE A 218 -7.96 0.83 -2.70
C ILE A 218 -7.79 -0.68 -2.53
N TYR A 219 -8.89 -1.34 -2.17
CA TYR A 219 -9.05 -2.79 -2.30
C TYR A 219 -10.13 -3.06 -3.35
N GLU A 220 -10.02 -4.13 -4.11
CA GLU A 220 -10.88 -4.50 -5.25
C GLU A 220 -12.09 -5.34 -4.82
N PHE A 221 -12.01 -6.02 -3.68
CA PHE A 221 -13.01 -6.97 -3.18
C PHE A 221 -14.46 -6.47 -3.16
N ALA A 222 -15.39 -7.42 -3.19
CA ALA A 222 -16.79 -7.18 -2.86
C ALA A 222 -16.96 -6.78 -1.38
N GLN A 223 -18.11 -6.21 -1.04
CA GLN A 223 -18.44 -5.89 0.34
C GLN A 223 -18.34 -7.13 1.25
N TYR A 224 -17.92 -6.94 2.50
CA TYR A 224 -17.77 -7.93 3.57
C TYR A 224 -16.69 -8.99 3.36
N GLU A 225 -16.01 -9.02 2.22
CA GLU A 225 -15.08 -10.11 1.89
C GLU A 225 -13.76 -10.00 2.65
N TYR A 226 -13.20 -8.79 2.76
CA TYR A 226 -11.89 -8.55 3.37
C TYR A 226 -11.93 -7.44 4.44
N ALA A 227 -12.92 -7.48 5.32
CA ALA A 227 -13.21 -6.39 6.28
C ALA A 227 -12.56 -6.56 7.68
N GLY A 228 -11.72 -7.57 7.91
CA GLY A 228 -11.06 -7.75 9.23
C GLY A 228 -12.05 -7.98 10.40
N TYR A 229 -12.08 -7.05 11.36
CA TYR A 229 -13.09 -7.01 12.44
C TYR A 229 -14.36 -6.22 12.06
N GLY A 230 -14.34 -5.51 10.93
CA GLY A 230 -15.45 -4.77 10.34
C GLY A 230 -16.52 -5.64 9.65
N PRO A 231 -17.31 -5.06 8.72
CA PRO A 231 -17.10 -3.73 8.12
C PRO A 231 -17.60 -2.56 8.98
N VAL A 232 -16.82 -1.48 9.08
CA VAL A 232 -17.26 -0.20 9.68
C VAL A 232 -17.90 0.75 8.67
N ARG A 233 -17.63 0.52 7.39
CA ARG A 233 -18.19 1.23 6.23
C ARG A 233 -18.28 0.23 5.09
N LEU A 234 -19.10 0.53 4.07
CA LEU A 234 -19.26 -0.36 2.91
C LEU A 234 -18.56 0.17 1.67
N HIS A 235 -17.93 -0.74 0.94
CA HIS A 235 -17.39 -0.53 -0.40
C HIS A 235 -18.49 -0.16 -1.40
N HIS A 236 -18.12 0.64 -2.40
CA HIS A 236 -18.90 0.83 -3.62
C HIS A 236 -17.96 0.65 -4.83
N PRO A 237 -18.39 -0.06 -5.90
CA PRO A 237 -19.65 -0.80 -5.99
C PRO A 237 -19.68 -1.98 -5.01
N ALA A 238 -20.85 -2.58 -4.82
CA ALA A 238 -21.04 -3.65 -3.84
C ALA A 238 -20.35 -4.97 -4.22
N HIS A 239 -20.18 -5.18 -5.53
CA HIS A 239 -19.43 -6.29 -6.11
C HIS A 239 -17.93 -5.97 -6.25
N GLU A 240 -17.16 -7.00 -6.59
CA GLU A 240 -15.73 -6.88 -6.89
C GLU A 240 -15.48 -5.99 -8.11
N THR A 241 -14.45 -5.16 -8.07
CA THR A 241 -14.14 -4.23 -9.17
C THR A 241 -13.46 -4.95 -10.34
N VAL A 242 -14.06 -4.87 -11.52
CA VAL A 242 -13.51 -5.50 -12.75
C VAL A 242 -13.42 -4.50 -13.91
N SER A 243 -14.44 -3.65 -14.08
CA SER A 243 -14.50 -2.67 -15.16
C SER A 243 -13.93 -1.31 -14.76
N LEU A 244 -13.60 -0.47 -15.75
CA LEU A 244 -13.15 0.92 -15.51
C LEU A 244 -14.13 1.71 -14.66
N ALA A 245 -15.44 1.53 -14.89
CA ALA A 245 -16.47 2.18 -14.08
C ALA A 245 -16.41 1.72 -12.62
N ASP A 246 -16.18 0.43 -12.37
CA ASP A 246 -16.07 -0.10 -11.00
C ASP A 246 -14.87 0.52 -10.25
N TYR A 247 -13.70 0.58 -10.89
CA TYR A 247 -12.52 1.20 -10.28
C TYR A 247 -12.71 2.69 -10.00
N ARG A 248 -13.29 3.45 -10.95
CA ARG A 248 -13.64 4.86 -10.73
C ARG A 248 -14.58 5.03 -9.55
N ILE A 249 -15.63 4.21 -9.45
CA ILE A 249 -16.54 4.20 -8.29
C ILE A 249 -15.77 3.89 -7.00
N ARG A 250 -14.84 2.94 -7.01
CA ARG A 250 -14.04 2.56 -5.84
C ARG A 250 -13.11 3.68 -5.38
N TYR A 251 -12.36 4.31 -6.27
CA TYR A 251 -11.56 5.50 -5.96
C TYR A 251 -12.42 6.64 -5.44
N GLY A 252 -13.52 6.93 -6.13
CA GLY A 252 -14.48 7.93 -5.72
C GLY A 252 -15.02 7.68 -4.32
N ARG A 253 -15.34 6.43 -4.00
CA ARG A 253 -15.78 6.05 -2.66
C ARG A 253 -14.70 6.31 -1.62
N TYR A 254 -13.47 5.88 -1.84
CA TYR A 254 -12.38 6.12 -0.89
C TYR A 254 -12.13 7.62 -0.69
N ARG A 255 -12.17 8.39 -1.78
CA ARG A 255 -12.02 9.86 -1.78
C ARG A 255 -13.22 10.62 -1.19
N THR A 256 -14.21 9.95 -0.59
CA THR A 256 -15.26 10.63 0.22
C THR A 256 -14.92 10.72 1.71
N ASP A 257 -13.86 10.03 2.17
CA ASP A 257 -13.38 10.16 3.54
C ASP A 257 -12.68 11.51 3.76
N LEU A 258 -13.10 12.23 4.80
CA LEU A 258 -12.63 13.59 5.06
C LEU A 258 -11.21 13.62 5.63
N ASP A 259 -10.81 12.60 6.39
CA ASP A 259 -9.46 12.51 6.93
C ASP A 259 -8.46 12.27 5.77
N LEU A 260 -8.83 11.42 4.80
CA LEU A 260 -8.07 11.21 3.57
C LEU A 260 -8.02 12.47 2.70
N GLN A 261 -9.14 13.17 2.52
CA GLN A 261 -9.17 14.43 1.75
C GLN A 261 -8.25 15.48 2.38
N ASP A 262 -8.28 15.65 3.71
CA ASP A 262 -7.45 16.63 4.40
C ASP A 262 -5.96 16.25 4.32
N ALA A 263 -5.60 14.97 4.46
CA ALA A 263 -4.22 14.53 4.31
C ALA A 263 -3.66 14.74 2.90
N HIS A 264 -4.49 14.59 1.86
CA HIS A 264 -4.14 14.95 0.48
C HIS A 264 -4.06 16.45 0.24
N ALA A 265 -4.89 17.22 0.93
CA ALA A 265 -4.85 18.67 0.86
C ALA A 265 -3.61 19.23 1.59
N ALA A 266 -3.04 18.54 2.58
CA ALA A 266 -1.99 19.10 3.44
C ALA A 266 -0.54 18.94 2.93
N LEU A 267 -0.28 17.92 2.10
CA LEU A 267 1.06 17.54 1.61
C LEU A 267 1.06 17.19 0.11
N PRO A 268 2.22 17.29 -0.56
CA PRO A 268 2.46 16.52 -1.78
C PRO A 268 2.55 15.02 -1.46
N TRP A 269 1.99 14.19 -2.34
CA TRP A 269 2.05 12.74 -2.26
C TRP A 269 2.89 12.17 -3.41
N VAL A 270 3.84 11.29 -3.09
CA VAL A 270 4.52 10.42 -4.06
C VAL A 270 3.94 9.03 -3.90
N VAL A 271 3.22 8.58 -4.91
CA VAL A 271 2.41 7.35 -4.83
C VAL A 271 2.87 6.29 -5.84
N VAL A 272 2.69 5.03 -5.45
CA VAL A 272 2.79 3.87 -6.33
C VAL A 272 1.67 2.90 -5.99
N TRP A 273 1.28 2.07 -6.95
CA TRP A 273 0.35 0.98 -6.70
C TRP A 273 1.08 -0.23 -6.10
N ASP A 274 0.30 -1.08 -5.46
CA ASP A 274 0.64 -2.48 -5.24
C ASP A 274 -0.35 -3.38 -6.00
N ASP A 275 -0.81 -4.49 -5.43
CA ASP A 275 -1.67 -5.42 -6.14
C ASP A 275 -3.15 -5.04 -6.08
N HIS A 276 -3.64 -4.55 -4.94
CA HIS A 276 -5.06 -4.29 -4.73
C HIS A 276 -5.62 -3.09 -5.52
N GLU A 277 -4.76 -2.27 -6.12
CA GLU A 277 -5.18 -1.34 -7.16
C GLU A 277 -5.75 -2.03 -8.40
N VAL A 278 -5.44 -3.32 -8.61
CA VAL A 278 -5.94 -4.16 -9.71
C VAL A 278 -6.66 -5.41 -9.16
N ALA A 279 -5.90 -6.32 -8.58
CA ALA A 279 -6.40 -7.59 -8.05
C ALA A 279 -5.33 -8.22 -7.16
N ASN A 280 -5.74 -8.74 -6.00
CA ASN A 280 -4.87 -9.43 -5.05
C ASN A 280 -3.96 -10.42 -5.77
N ASN A 281 -2.66 -10.37 -5.50
CA ASN A 281 -1.75 -11.38 -6.01
C ASN A 281 -1.31 -11.15 -7.47
N TYR A 282 -1.50 -9.98 -8.10
CA TYR A 282 -1.29 -9.89 -9.56
C TYR A 282 0.18 -9.84 -9.99
N TRP A 283 0.47 -10.47 -11.13
CA TRP A 283 1.74 -10.44 -11.84
C TRP A 283 1.48 -10.09 -13.32
N ARG A 284 2.53 -10.07 -14.14
CA ARG A 284 2.48 -9.69 -15.56
C ARG A 284 1.28 -10.23 -16.35
N ASP A 285 0.93 -11.50 -16.12
CA ASP A 285 -0.01 -12.27 -16.96
C ASP A 285 -1.29 -12.72 -16.23
N GLY A 286 -1.50 -12.34 -14.96
CA GLY A 286 -2.68 -12.79 -14.20
C GLY A 286 -2.70 -12.33 -12.75
N ALA A 287 -3.71 -12.78 -11.99
CA ALA A 287 -3.82 -12.53 -10.55
C ALA A 287 -4.27 -13.75 -9.75
N GLU A 288 -4.14 -13.70 -8.41
CA GLU A 288 -4.81 -14.66 -7.53
C GLU A 288 -6.32 -14.44 -7.57
N ASN A 289 -6.73 -13.19 -7.35
CA ASN A 289 -8.14 -12.82 -7.34
C ASN A 289 -8.62 -12.37 -8.73
N HIS A 290 -8.50 -13.29 -9.70
CA HIS A 290 -9.10 -13.12 -11.02
C HIS A 290 -9.52 -14.48 -11.61
N ASP A 291 -10.79 -14.59 -11.99
CA ASP A 291 -11.35 -15.79 -12.61
C ASP A 291 -11.65 -15.55 -14.10
N PRO A 292 -11.45 -16.55 -15.00
CA PRO A 292 -11.83 -16.45 -16.40
C PRO A 292 -13.28 -15.99 -16.69
N TYR A 293 -14.23 -16.13 -15.76
CA TYR A 293 -15.60 -15.61 -15.92
C TYR A 293 -15.69 -14.08 -15.80
N GLU A 294 -14.65 -13.42 -15.30
CA GLU A 294 -14.55 -11.96 -15.18
C GLU A 294 -13.99 -11.29 -16.44
N GLY A 295 -13.57 -12.09 -17.43
CA GLY A 295 -13.05 -11.62 -18.71
C GLY A 295 -11.54 -11.80 -18.84
N ASP A 296 -10.94 -10.97 -19.68
CA ASP A 296 -9.49 -10.95 -19.90
C ASP A 296 -8.79 -10.12 -18.82
N PHE A 297 -7.72 -10.67 -18.23
CA PHE A 297 -6.99 -10.01 -17.16
C PHE A 297 -6.34 -8.70 -17.62
N GLY A 298 -5.77 -8.67 -18.84
CA GLY A 298 -5.18 -7.46 -19.40
C GLY A 298 -6.19 -6.32 -19.47
N THR A 299 -7.43 -6.63 -19.85
CA THR A 299 -8.54 -5.66 -19.86
C THR A 299 -8.86 -5.12 -18.47
N ARG A 300 -8.89 -5.97 -17.43
CA ARG A 300 -9.09 -5.55 -16.03
C ARG A 300 -7.93 -4.68 -15.54
N ARG A 301 -6.68 -5.09 -15.82
CA ARG A 301 -5.47 -4.35 -15.46
C ARG A 301 -5.43 -2.96 -16.10
N ASP A 302 -5.68 -2.87 -17.40
CA ASP A 302 -5.62 -1.60 -18.13
C ASP A 302 -6.73 -0.64 -17.66
N ALA A 303 -7.91 -1.18 -17.32
CA ALA A 303 -8.99 -0.41 -16.70
C ALA A 303 -8.61 0.13 -15.31
N ALA A 304 -7.99 -0.70 -14.48
CA ALA A 304 -7.51 -0.33 -13.16
C ALA A 304 -6.42 0.74 -13.20
N MET A 305 -5.39 0.55 -14.04
CA MET A 305 -4.29 1.50 -14.22
C MET A 305 -4.78 2.85 -14.75
N ARG A 306 -5.74 2.84 -15.69
CA ARG A 306 -6.37 4.07 -16.16
C ARG A 306 -7.07 4.82 -15.01
N ALA A 307 -7.88 4.11 -14.21
CA ALA A 307 -8.52 4.73 -13.05
C ALA A 307 -7.48 5.27 -12.05
N TYR A 308 -6.38 4.55 -11.82
CA TYR A 308 -5.28 5.01 -10.96
C TYR A 308 -4.72 6.35 -11.44
N PHE A 309 -4.32 6.46 -12.71
CA PHE A 309 -3.78 7.71 -13.26
C PHE A 309 -4.79 8.86 -13.28
N GLU A 310 -6.08 8.57 -13.44
CA GLU A 310 -7.15 9.57 -13.32
C GLU A 310 -7.30 10.08 -11.88
N TRP A 311 -7.19 9.21 -10.87
CA TRP A 311 -7.56 9.51 -9.49
C TRP A 311 -6.41 9.85 -8.55
N MET A 312 -5.16 9.64 -8.98
CA MET A 312 -3.97 9.88 -8.16
C MET A 312 -3.17 11.09 -8.67
N PRO A 313 -2.53 11.87 -7.77
CA PRO A 313 -1.79 13.09 -8.13
C PRO A 313 -0.40 12.78 -8.69
N VAL A 314 -0.34 11.96 -9.75
CA VAL A 314 0.89 11.54 -10.42
C VAL A 314 1.16 12.44 -11.62
N ARG A 315 2.42 12.74 -11.87
CA ARG A 315 2.85 13.47 -13.07
C ARG A 315 2.70 12.57 -14.29
N LEU A 316 1.73 12.89 -15.13
CA LEU A 316 1.47 12.15 -16.37
C LEU A 316 2.57 12.46 -17.40
N SER A 317 3.11 11.42 -18.01
CA SER A 317 4.07 11.47 -19.11
C SER A 317 3.58 10.58 -20.26
N GLU A 318 4.18 10.69 -21.45
CA GLU A 318 3.88 9.78 -22.57
C GLU A 318 4.02 8.30 -22.18
N THR A 319 4.94 7.98 -21.26
CA THR A 319 5.11 6.61 -20.76
C THR A 319 4.09 6.20 -19.71
N SER A 320 3.46 7.16 -19.03
CA SER A 320 2.35 6.87 -18.11
C SER A 320 1.12 6.39 -18.89
N GLU A 321 0.89 6.90 -20.10
CA GLU A 321 -0.13 6.39 -21.02
C GLU A 321 0.13 4.95 -21.46
N GLN A 322 1.38 4.48 -21.32
CA GLN A 322 1.80 3.10 -21.58
C GLN A 322 1.79 2.22 -20.32
N GLY A 323 1.24 2.72 -19.20
CA GLY A 323 1.14 1.98 -17.93
C GLY A 323 2.37 2.06 -17.03
N ARG A 324 3.33 2.97 -17.29
CA ARG A 324 4.54 3.09 -16.49
C ARG A 324 4.35 4.03 -15.28
N ILE A 325 4.60 3.51 -14.06
CA ILE A 325 4.53 4.29 -12.81
C ILE A 325 5.90 4.54 -12.14
N TYR A 326 6.90 3.70 -12.40
CA TYR A 326 8.21 3.82 -11.76
C TYR A 326 8.94 5.10 -12.21
N ARG A 327 9.57 5.79 -11.25
CA ARG A 327 10.22 7.10 -11.44
C ARG A 327 11.16 7.44 -10.28
N SER A 328 12.03 8.43 -10.45
CA SER A 328 12.94 8.91 -9.40
C SER A 328 12.73 10.40 -9.15
N LEU A 329 12.84 10.82 -7.89
CA LEU A 329 12.74 12.21 -7.44
C LEU A 329 13.91 12.55 -6.52
N GLU A 330 14.56 13.68 -6.75
CA GLU A 330 15.71 14.15 -5.98
C GLU A 330 15.29 15.20 -4.95
N PHE A 331 15.75 15.04 -3.71
CA PHE A 331 15.56 16.00 -2.62
C PHE A 331 16.94 16.54 -2.23
N GLY A 332 17.44 17.43 -3.08
CA GLY A 332 18.80 17.96 -3.02
C GLY A 332 19.88 16.87 -3.05
N ASP A 333 20.97 17.11 -2.32
CA ASP A 333 22.09 16.17 -2.15
C ASP A 333 21.85 15.13 -1.05
N LEU A 334 20.71 15.19 -0.35
CA LEU A 334 20.44 14.33 0.80
C LEU A 334 19.90 12.97 0.38
N VAL A 335 18.81 12.93 -0.38
CA VAL A 335 18.12 11.68 -0.70
C VAL A 335 17.54 11.71 -2.10
N GLU A 336 17.78 10.63 -2.85
CA GLU A 336 17.06 10.33 -4.07
C GLU A 336 16.04 9.23 -3.78
N LEU A 337 14.76 9.52 -3.99
CA LEU A 337 13.65 8.58 -3.84
C LEU A 337 13.32 7.95 -5.19
N THR A 338 13.65 6.66 -5.33
CA THR A 338 13.29 5.86 -6.49
C THR A 338 12.08 4.99 -6.19
N ILE A 339 10.98 5.28 -6.86
CA ILE A 339 9.72 4.54 -6.79
C ILE A 339 9.74 3.42 -7.83
N MET A 340 9.54 2.17 -7.37
CA MET A 340 9.58 0.97 -8.20
C MET A 340 8.19 0.36 -8.37
N ASP A 341 7.90 -0.16 -9.57
CA ASP A 341 6.71 -0.95 -9.85
C ASP A 341 6.97 -2.43 -9.49
N LEU A 342 6.28 -2.87 -8.43
CA LEU A 342 6.16 -4.23 -7.88
C LEU A 342 5.56 -5.29 -8.78
N ARG A 343 4.61 -4.92 -9.64
CA ARG A 343 3.56 -5.88 -10.04
C ARG A 343 3.45 -6.02 -11.55
N THR A 344 3.59 -4.93 -12.31
CA THR A 344 3.36 -4.93 -13.76
C THR A 344 4.29 -5.88 -14.52
N TYR A 345 5.54 -6.02 -14.05
CA TYR A 345 6.60 -6.72 -14.79
C TYR A 345 7.07 -8.01 -14.13
N ARG A 346 6.59 -8.32 -12.92
CA ARG A 346 7.06 -9.49 -12.19
C ARG A 346 6.54 -10.79 -12.80
N ASP A 347 7.34 -11.83 -12.64
CA ASP A 347 6.90 -13.21 -12.91
C ASP A 347 5.87 -13.65 -11.87
N VAL A 348 5.24 -14.80 -12.10
CA VAL A 348 4.30 -15.38 -11.13
C VAL A 348 5.01 -15.73 -9.80
N GLU A 349 4.32 -15.49 -8.68
CA GLU A 349 4.80 -15.80 -7.33
C GLU A 349 5.30 -17.24 -7.17
N PHE A 350 6.27 -17.43 -6.26
CA PHE A 350 7.04 -18.67 -6.10
C PHE A 350 6.16 -19.93 -6.08
N TRP A 351 5.18 -19.96 -5.16
CA TRP A 351 4.35 -21.12 -4.87
C TRP A 351 3.34 -21.46 -5.97
N LYS A 352 2.88 -20.46 -6.72
CA LYS A 352 1.95 -20.65 -7.86
C LYS A 352 2.70 -21.02 -9.14
N GLY A 353 3.94 -20.58 -9.30
CA GLY A 353 4.78 -20.88 -10.47
C GLY A 353 5.42 -22.28 -10.51
N GLY A 354 5.28 -23.09 -9.46
CA GLY A 354 5.79 -24.46 -9.40
C GLY A 354 7.01 -24.65 -8.47
N ALA A 355 7.52 -25.89 -8.38
CA ALA A 355 8.58 -26.25 -7.44
C ALA A 355 9.92 -25.55 -7.73
N ARG A 356 10.66 -25.20 -6.67
CA ARG A 356 12.01 -24.63 -6.74
C ARG A 356 12.90 -25.45 -7.68
N GLN A 357 13.40 -24.82 -8.73
CA GLN A 357 14.51 -25.36 -9.50
C GLN A 357 15.79 -24.64 -9.08
N PRO A 358 16.92 -25.33 -8.92
CA PRO A 358 18.22 -24.67 -8.84
C PRO A 358 18.38 -23.73 -10.05
N GLY A 359 18.60 -22.44 -9.80
CA GLY A 359 18.67 -21.42 -10.85
C GLY A 359 17.34 -20.76 -11.22
N ASP A 360 16.30 -20.88 -10.39
CA ASP A 360 15.07 -20.09 -10.51
C ASP A 360 15.39 -18.58 -10.45
N ALA A 361 15.34 -17.92 -11.60
CA ALA A 361 15.74 -16.53 -11.82
C ALA A 361 14.52 -15.66 -12.16
N ARG A 362 13.41 -15.90 -11.46
CA ARG A 362 12.21 -15.06 -11.54
C ARG A 362 12.55 -13.61 -11.29
N SER A 363 11.94 -12.75 -12.08
CA SER A 363 12.11 -11.30 -12.01
C SER A 363 10.93 -10.67 -11.27
N MET A 364 11.24 -9.75 -10.36
CA MET A 364 10.31 -8.77 -9.78
C MET A 364 10.26 -7.52 -10.68
N LEU A 365 11.46 -7.06 -11.07
CA LEU A 365 11.83 -5.99 -12.00
C LEU A 365 11.11 -5.97 -13.35
N GLY A 366 11.17 -7.11 -14.02
CA GLY A 366 11.46 -7.09 -15.46
C GLY A 366 12.85 -6.51 -15.77
N SER A 367 13.38 -6.83 -16.94
CA SER A 367 14.73 -6.39 -17.33
C SER A 367 14.83 -4.88 -17.53
N GLU A 368 13.81 -4.25 -18.13
CA GLU A 368 13.83 -2.83 -18.46
C GLU A 368 13.91 -1.93 -17.21
N GLN A 369 13.03 -2.17 -16.24
CA GLN A 369 13.03 -1.42 -14.99
C GLN A 369 14.28 -1.73 -14.16
N TYR A 370 14.78 -2.97 -14.18
CA TYR A 370 16.02 -3.32 -13.47
C TYR A 370 17.23 -2.56 -14.02
N ASP A 371 17.36 -2.48 -15.34
CA ASP A 371 18.44 -1.77 -16.00
C ASP A 371 18.30 -0.24 -15.75
N TRP A 372 17.09 0.31 -15.87
CA TRP A 372 16.80 1.70 -15.52
C TRP A 372 17.13 2.04 -14.06
N LEU A 373 16.80 1.15 -13.11
CA LEU A 373 17.12 1.32 -11.70
C LEU A 373 18.63 1.33 -11.49
N THR A 374 19.35 0.40 -12.12
CA THR A 374 20.81 0.33 -12.04
C THR A 374 21.45 1.61 -12.56
N ASP A 375 21.01 2.08 -13.71
CA ASP A 375 21.43 3.34 -14.33
C ASP A 375 21.16 4.56 -13.44
N THR A 376 20.01 4.58 -12.77
CA THR A 376 19.63 5.64 -11.83
C THR A 376 20.55 5.64 -10.61
N LEU A 377 20.79 4.47 -10.02
CA LEU A 377 21.73 4.31 -8.90
C LEU A 377 23.16 4.69 -9.29
N GLU A 378 23.62 4.34 -10.50
CA GLU A 378 24.96 4.68 -10.99
C GLU A 378 25.17 6.20 -11.13
N ARG A 379 24.13 6.93 -11.54
CA ARG A 379 24.18 8.40 -11.66
C ARG A 379 23.97 9.14 -10.35
N SER A 380 23.25 8.54 -9.41
CA SER A 380 22.91 9.16 -8.13
C SER A 380 24.13 9.63 -7.36
N THR A 381 24.10 10.86 -6.87
CA THR A 381 25.14 11.41 -5.97
C THR A 381 24.59 11.75 -4.58
N ALA A 382 23.31 11.47 -4.34
CA ALA A 382 22.66 11.72 -3.07
C ALA A 382 23.32 10.93 -1.92
N ALA A 383 23.26 11.47 -0.70
CA ALA A 383 23.76 10.79 0.47
C ALA A 383 23.02 9.47 0.73
N TRP A 384 21.72 9.41 0.41
CA TRP A 384 20.87 8.22 0.55
C TRP A 384 20.15 7.88 -0.75
N ASN A 385 19.94 6.58 -0.96
CA ASN A 385 19.08 6.07 -2.03
C ASN A 385 17.84 5.44 -1.39
N ALA A 386 16.76 6.20 -1.28
CA ALA A 386 15.50 5.66 -0.82
C ALA A 386 14.82 4.87 -1.95
N LEU A 387 14.44 3.63 -1.66
CA LEU A 387 13.82 2.71 -2.61
C LEU A 387 12.39 2.46 -2.13
N GLY A 388 11.44 3.18 -2.72
CA GLY A 388 10.01 2.98 -2.47
C GLY A 388 9.54 1.73 -3.20
N ASN A 389 9.11 0.73 -2.43
CA ASN A 389 8.72 -0.56 -2.95
C ASN A 389 7.45 -1.05 -2.24
N SER A 390 6.64 -1.86 -2.91
CA SER A 390 5.35 -2.25 -2.36
C SER A 390 5.44 -3.44 -1.41
N VAL A 391 6.32 -4.41 -1.70
CA VAL A 391 6.53 -5.64 -0.91
C VAL A 391 7.88 -5.69 -0.20
N MET A 392 7.91 -6.31 0.99
CA MET A 392 9.07 -6.49 1.88
C MET A 392 10.26 -7.11 1.16
N PHE A 393 11.39 -6.43 1.28
CA PHE A 393 12.68 -6.73 0.71
C PHE A 393 13.46 -7.76 1.54
N SER A 394 13.52 -7.57 2.86
CA SER A 394 14.32 -8.43 3.73
C SER A 394 13.74 -9.83 3.85
N PRO A 395 14.60 -10.86 3.94
CA PRO A 395 14.12 -12.22 4.10
C PRO A 395 13.50 -12.46 5.47
N LEU A 396 12.40 -13.21 5.48
CA LEU A 396 11.73 -13.62 6.69
C LEU A 396 11.93 -15.12 6.93
N HIS A 397 12.60 -15.47 8.03
CA HIS A 397 12.75 -16.85 8.51
C HIS A 397 11.85 -17.08 9.72
N VAL A 398 10.98 -18.10 9.67
CA VAL A 398 10.08 -18.44 10.79
C VAL A 398 10.22 -19.87 11.31
N GLY A 399 11.27 -20.58 10.87
CA GLY A 399 11.52 -22.00 11.18
C GLY A 399 11.54 -22.38 12.66
N ALA A 400 12.13 -21.54 13.52
CA ALA A 400 12.15 -21.76 14.97
C ALA A 400 10.78 -21.51 15.62
N THR A 401 10.00 -20.56 15.09
CA THR A 401 8.68 -20.14 15.60
C THR A 401 7.58 -21.15 15.27
N PHE A 402 7.71 -21.87 14.16
CA PHE A 402 6.77 -22.90 13.71
C PHE A 402 6.73 -24.15 14.58
N ASN A 403 7.86 -24.50 15.21
CA ASN A 403 7.97 -25.71 16.05
C ASN A 403 7.37 -25.55 17.45
N ASN A 404 6.84 -24.36 17.77
CA ASN A 404 6.17 -24.08 19.03
C ASN A 404 4.64 -24.01 18.83
N PRO A 405 3.85 -24.93 19.43
CA PRO A 405 2.39 -24.95 19.29
C PRO A 405 1.68 -23.66 19.73
N ALA A 406 2.26 -22.90 20.64
CA ALA A 406 1.64 -21.66 21.14
C ALA A 406 1.69 -20.52 20.10
N THR A 407 2.80 -20.40 19.38
CA THR A 407 3.00 -19.35 18.36
C THR A 407 2.53 -19.77 16.97
N ARG A 408 2.34 -21.08 16.75
CA ARG A 408 1.93 -21.63 15.45
C ARG A 408 0.74 -20.92 14.78
N PRO A 409 -0.37 -20.56 15.45
CA PRO A 409 -1.47 -19.84 14.79
C PRO A 409 -1.07 -18.47 14.25
N VAL A 410 -0.19 -17.75 14.96
CA VAL A 410 0.33 -16.44 14.54
C VAL A 410 1.23 -16.60 13.32
N VAL A 411 2.11 -17.61 13.34
CA VAL A 411 2.98 -17.91 12.21
C VAL A 411 2.19 -18.41 11.02
N GLU A 412 1.17 -19.24 11.23
CA GLU A 412 0.27 -19.70 10.18
C GLU A 412 -0.48 -18.53 9.54
N SER A 413 -0.92 -17.54 10.33
CA SER A 413 -1.58 -16.34 9.80
C SER A 413 -0.63 -15.39 9.07
N LEU A 414 0.59 -15.20 9.60
CA LEU A 414 1.65 -14.55 8.84
C LEU A 414 1.76 -15.30 7.52
N SER A 415 2.01 -16.61 7.57
CA SER A 415 2.11 -17.47 6.41
C SER A 415 0.85 -17.60 5.56
N ALA A 416 -0.35 -17.20 5.99
CA ALA A 416 -1.58 -17.28 5.17
C ALA A 416 -1.86 -15.97 4.45
N ASN A 417 -1.37 -14.85 5.02
CA ASN A 417 -1.23 -13.56 4.34
C ASN A 417 0.03 -13.54 3.44
N ILE A 418 0.78 -14.65 3.34
CA ILE A 418 2.15 -14.73 2.80
C ILE A 418 2.35 -16.01 1.92
N LEU A 419 1.59 -17.08 2.15
CA LEU A 419 1.56 -18.33 1.37
C LEU A 419 0.17 -18.48 0.76
N SER A 420 0.08 -18.36 -0.56
CA SER A 420 -1.11 -18.75 -1.32
C SER A 420 -1.39 -20.26 -1.33
N THR A 421 -0.63 -21.09 -0.58
CA THR A 421 -0.72 -22.56 -0.67
C THR A 421 -0.72 -23.31 0.66
N LYS A 422 -1.51 -24.40 0.67
CA LYS A 422 -1.73 -25.35 1.76
C LYS A 422 -0.59 -26.39 1.85
N VAL A 423 0.63 -25.99 2.21
CA VAL A 423 1.77 -26.94 2.32
C VAL A 423 2.13 -27.21 3.80
N PRO A 424 2.45 -28.46 4.19
CA PRO A 424 2.91 -28.79 5.54
C PRO A 424 4.26 -28.17 5.90
N VAL A 425 4.32 -27.60 7.11
CA VAL A 425 5.41 -26.85 7.74
C VAL A 425 6.84 -27.45 7.78
N PRO A 426 7.09 -28.79 7.82
CA PRO A 426 8.43 -29.32 8.08
C PRO A 426 9.53 -29.08 7.02
N GLU A 427 9.20 -28.52 5.85
CA GLU A 427 10.13 -28.31 4.72
C GLU A 427 10.54 -26.81 4.53
N LEU A 428 10.12 -25.91 5.44
CA LEU A 428 10.17 -24.45 5.28
C LEU A 428 11.53 -23.76 5.56
N ASN A 429 12.54 -24.47 6.05
CA ASN A 429 13.81 -23.81 6.44
C ASN A 429 14.71 -23.41 5.26
N GLU A 430 14.43 -23.89 4.06
CA GLU A 430 15.21 -23.59 2.85
C GLU A 430 14.38 -22.89 1.76
N LEU A 431 13.07 -22.68 1.96
CA LEU A 431 12.14 -22.16 0.95
C LEU A 431 11.64 -20.75 1.33
N PRO A 432 11.34 -19.90 0.34
CA PRO A 432 10.81 -18.56 0.61
C PRO A 432 9.47 -18.66 1.33
N LEU A 433 9.41 -18.12 2.54
CA LEU A 433 8.20 -18.15 3.35
C LEU A 433 7.11 -17.28 2.74
N ASN A 434 7.49 -16.16 2.11
CA ASN A 434 6.60 -15.43 1.22
C ASN A 434 7.01 -15.55 -0.23
N GLY A 435 6.17 -16.22 -1.03
CA GLY A 435 6.39 -16.37 -2.45
C GLY A 435 6.07 -15.14 -3.27
N ASP A 436 5.31 -14.20 -2.70
CA ASP A 436 4.85 -12.97 -3.33
C ASP A 436 5.81 -11.78 -3.07
N GLN A 437 6.54 -11.81 -1.95
CA GLN A 437 7.54 -10.78 -1.57
C GLN A 437 8.90 -11.07 -2.22
N TRP A 438 9.90 -10.23 -1.97
CA TRP A 438 11.27 -10.43 -2.48
C TRP A 438 11.92 -11.75 -2.05
N ASP A 439 11.41 -12.42 -1.01
CA ASP A 439 11.79 -13.80 -0.70
C ASP A 439 11.53 -14.76 -1.86
N GLY A 440 10.40 -14.63 -2.55
CA GLY A 440 10.06 -15.40 -3.75
C GLY A 440 10.94 -15.09 -4.97
N TYR A 441 11.69 -13.97 -4.94
CA TYR A 441 12.53 -13.45 -6.02
C TYR A 441 13.99 -13.28 -5.57
N ASP A 442 14.46 -14.19 -4.70
CA ASP A 442 15.75 -14.10 -4.02
C ASP A 442 16.97 -13.92 -4.96
N PHE A 443 16.93 -14.47 -6.18
CA PHE A 443 17.99 -14.24 -7.17
C PHE A 443 18.12 -12.77 -7.54
N GLU A 444 17.03 -12.12 -7.93
CA GLU A 444 17.04 -10.70 -8.31
C GLU A 444 17.25 -9.79 -7.09
N ARG A 445 16.73 -10.17 -5.91
CA ARG A 445 17.04 -9.49 -4.64
C ARG A 445 18.55 -9.44 -4.39
N ARG A 446 19.23 -10.59 -4.44
CA ARG A 446 20.68 -10.67 -4.23
C ARG A 446 21.44 -9.89 -5.29
N ARG A 447 20.96 -9.92 -6.55
CA ARG A 447 21.51 -9.11 -7.64
C ARG A 447 21.44 -7.63 -7.29
N LEU A 448 20.31 -7.12 -6.79
CA LEU A 448 20.14 -5.74 -6.36
C LEU A 448 21.03 -5.38 -5.16
N ILE A 449 21.11 -6.23 -4.13
CA ILE A 449 22.04 -6.03 -2.99
C ILE A 449 23.49 -5.91 -3.48
N ASN A 450 23.89 -6.77 -4.41
CA ASN A 450 25.23 -6.73 -4.99
C ASN A 450 25.48 -5.46 -5.82
N THR A 451 24.49 -4.99 -6.57
CA THR A 451 24.56 -3.72 -7.30
C THR A 451 24.75 -2.55 -6.34
N LEU A 452 23.91 -2.46 -5.30
CA LEU A 452 24.00 -1.41 -4.27
C LEU A 452 25.37 -1.40 -3.58
N GLY A 453 25.85 -2.57 -3.17
CA GLY A 453 27.16 -2.73 -2.53
C GLY A 453 28.33 -2.37 -3.45
N ARG A 454 28.33 -2.84 -4.71
CA ARG A 454 29.35 -2.50 -5.72
C ARG A 454 29.43 -0.99 -5.99
N LEU A 455 28.28 -0.32 -5.99
CA LEU A 455 28.17 1.11 -6.22
C LEU A 455 28.39 1.96 -4.96
N GLY A 456 28.61 1.33 -3.79
CA GLY A 456 28.80 2.02 -2.52
C GLY A 456 27.57 2.83 -2.08
N LYS A 457 26.37 2.36 -2.43
CA LYS A 457 25.10 3.06 -2.13
C LYS A 457 24.64 2.78 -0.71
N HIS A 458 23.88 3.72 -0.16
CA HIS A 458 23.27 3.63 1.16
C HIS A 458 21.75 3.52 1.04
N PRO A 459 21.20 2.30 0.89
CA PRO A 459 19.78 2.12 0.64
C PRO A 459 18.91 2.36 1.88
N ILE A 460 17.76 2.98 1.65
CA ILE A 460 16.62 2.99 2.60
C ILE A 460 15.44 2.37 1.87
N PHE A 461 15.11 1.12 2.14
CA PHE A 461 13.88 0.53 1.60
C PHE A 461 12.68 1.03 2.41
N LEU A 462 11.68 1.56 1.71
CA LEU A 462 10.41 2.02 2.28
C LEU A 462 9.32 1.10 1.74
N THR A 463 8.61 0.41 2.64
CA THR A 463 7.80 -0.78 2.28
C THR A 463 6.43 -0.81 2.96
N GLY A 464 5.42 -1.38 2.28
CA GLY A 464 4.08 -1.66 2.79
C GLY A 464 3.70 -3.16 2.73
N ASP A 465 2.50 -3.44 2.18
CA ASP A 465 1.89 -4.77 1.90
C ASP A 465 1.60 -5.67 3.13
N ILE A 466 2.57 -5.95 4.00
CA ILE A 466 2.45 -7.03 5.01
C ILE A 466 1.58 -6.67 6.24
N HIS A 467 0.91 -5.51 6.21
CA HIS A 467 0.00 -5.00 7.24
C HIS A 467 0.58 -5.00 8.68
N SER A 468 1.90 -4.86 8.82
CA SER A 468 2.58 -4.93 10.11
C SER A 468 3.87 -4.12 10.09
N GLU A 469 4.36 -3.72 11.27
CA GLU A 469 5.57 -2.90 11.38
C GLU A 469 6.82 -3.77 11.35
N TRP A 470 7.84 -3.39 10.57
CA TRP A 470 9.14 -4.06 10.58
C TRP A 470 10.29 -3.08 10.37
N ALA A 471 11.44 -3.34 10.99
CA ALA A 471 12.69 -2.65 10.69
C ALA A 471 13.84 -3.67 10.54
N HIS A 472 14.50 -3.66 9.38
CA HIS A 472 15.60 -4.57 9.07
C HIS A 472 16.88 -3.84 8.68
N THR A 473 18.01 -4.46 8.98
CA THR A 473 19.32 -4.06 8.46
C THR A 473 19.60 -4.76 7.13
N ILE A 474 20.09 -3.99 6.14
CA ILE A 474 20.52 -4.51 4.83
C ILE A 474 22.04 -4.69 4.85
N THR A 475 22.50 -5.89 4.46
CA THR A 475 23.92 -6.24 4.46
C THR A 475 24.43 -6.64 3.09
N HIS A 476 25.67 -6.26 2.79
CA HIS A 476 26.42 -6.72 1.63
C HIS A 476 27.84 -7.10 2.04
N ALA A 477 28.29 -8.30 1.67
CA ALA A 477 29.62 -8.83 2.01
C ALA A 477 29.97 -8.74 3.52
N GLY A 478 28.97 -8.86 4.40
CA GLY A 478 29.12 -8.78 5.85
C GLY A 478 29.12 -7.36 6.44
N ALA A 479 29.07 -6.33 5.60
CA ALA A 479 28.91 -4.93 6.04
C ALA A 479 27.44 -4.51 5.97
N GLU A 480 26.98 -3.76 6.98
CA GLU A 480 25.69 -3.08 6.94
C GLU A 480 25.78 -1.87 6.01
N ILE A 481 24.93 -1.84 4.98
CA ILE A 481 24.95 -0.77 3.97
C ILE A 481 23.76 0.16 4.06
N GLY A 482 22.67 -0.29 4.69
CA GLY A 482 21.43 0.49 4.84
C GLY A 482 20.37 -0.25 5.65
N CYS A 483 19.12 0.18 5.54
CA CYS A 483 17.99 -0.37 6.28
C CYS A 483 16.73 -0.51 5.42
N GLU A 484 15.79 -1.31 5.92
CA GLU A 484 14.41 -1.37 5.44
C GLU A 484 13.46 -0.97 6.57
N ILE A 485 12.46 -0.18 6.20
CA ILE A 485 11.41 0.33 7.07
C ILE A 485 10.08 -0.08 6.44
N VAL A 486 9.40 -1.02 7.09
CA VAL A 486 8.08 -1.49 6.67
C VAL A 486 7.03 -0.82 7.55
N CYS A 487 6.16 0.00 6.95
CA CYS A 487 5.06 0.61 7.66
C CYS A 487 3.93 -0.42 7.88
N SER A 488 3.15 -0.24 8.94
CA SER A 488 1.90 -0.99 9.07
C SER A 488 0.85 -0.50 8.07
N SER A 489 -0.27 -1.21 8.01
CA SER A 489 -1.44 -0.77 7.27
C SER A 489 -2.13 0.42 7.95
N ILE A 490 -2.69 1.31 7.14
CA ILE A 490 -3.61 2.35 7.63
C ILE A 490 -4.80 1.69 8.33
N THR A 491 -5.40 0.68 7.71
CA THR A 491 -6.55 -0.06 8.27
C THR A 491 -6.67 -1.52 7.80
N ALA A 492 -5.90 -1.94 6.78
CA ALA A 492 -6.06 -3.29 6.23
C ALA A 492 -5.77 -4.40 7.27
N PRO A 493 -6.55 -5.50 7.28
CA PRO A 493 -6.47 -6.54 8.31
C PRO A 493 -5.05 -7.07 8.55
N ASN A 494 -4.53 -6.91 9.77
CA ASN A 494 -3.22 -7.45 10.15
C ASN A 494 -3.35 -8.88 10.71
N VAL A 495 -2.29 -9.38 11.37
CA VAL A 495 -2.26 -10.74 11.94
C VAL A 495 -3.32 -10.93 13.04
N ALA A 496 -3.63 -9.89 13.81
CA ALA A 496 -4.70 -9.90 14.80
C ALA A 496 -6.07 -10.12 14.15
N GLU A 497 -6.45 -9.33 13.16
CA GLU A 497 -7.71 -9.48 12.44
C GLU A 497 -7.79 -10.83 11.71
N ALA A 498 -6.68 -11.31 11.14
CA ALA A 498 -6.62 -12.58 10.42
C ALA A 498 -6.77 -13.78 11.38
N THR A 499 -6.12 -13.74 12.55
CA THR A 499 -6.22 -14.80 13.58
C THR A 499 -7.46 -14.69 14.46
N LYS A 500 -8.17 -13.56 14.44
CA LYS A 500 -9.23 -13.22 15.41
C LYS A 500 -8.73 -13.28 16.85
N ILE A 501 -7.48 -12.86 17.08
CA ILE A 501 -6.91 -12.67 18.41
C ILE A 501 -6.89 -11.16 18.67
N PRO A 502 -7.43 -10.66 19.80
CA PRO A 502 -7.43 -9.23 20.09
C PRO A 502 -6.02 -8.64 20.10
N ALA A 503 -5.84 -7.45 19.52
CA ALA A 503 -4.60 -6.69 19.60
C ALA A 503 -4.19 -6.46 21.07
N GLY A 504 -2.88 -6.42 21.32
CA GLY A 504 -2.29 -6.35 22.66
C GLY A 504 -2.28 -7.67 23.42
N HIS A 505 -2.73 -8.78 22.82
CA HIS A 505 -2.62 -10.10 23.44
C HIS A 505 -1.15 -10.53 23.49
N ARG A 506 -0.69 -11.03 24.65
CA ARG A 506 0.72 -11.44 24.91
C ARG A 506 1.31 -12.41 23.89
N ILE A 507 0.48 -13.10 23.11
CA ILE A 507 0.98 -14.01 22.07
C ILE A 507 1.75 -13.26 20.97
N PHE A 508 1.39 -12.01 20.66
CA PHE A 508 2.09 -11.21 19.66
C PHE A 508 3.49 -10.82 20.15
N ASP A 509 3.66 -10.50 21.45
CA ASP A 509 4.97 -10.26 22.05
C ASP A 509 5.88 -11.50 21.97
N VAL A 510 5.29 -12.67 22.26
CA VAL A 510 6.00 -13.96 22.18
C VAL A 510 6.40 -14.23 20.73
N ALA A 511 5.47 -14.15 19.78
CA ALA A 511 5.75 -14.35 18.37
C ALA A 511 6.82 -13.39 17.85
N SER A 512 6.71 -12.10 18.17
CA SER A 512 7.68 -11.06 17.84
C SER A 512 9.09 -11.38 18.38
N SER A 513 9.17 -11.93 19.60
CA SER A 513 10.45 -12.32 20.19
C SER A 513 11.09 -13.51 19.47
N TYR A 514 10.30 -14.50 19.05
CA TYR A 514 10.79 -15.61 18.23
C TYR A 514 11.20 -15.16 16.83
N LEU A 515 10.44 -14.24 16.21
CA LEU A 515 10.79 -13.66 14.91
C LEU A 515 12.13 -12.94 14.95
N ARG A 516 12.37 -12.08 15.96
CA ARG A 516 13.68 -11.44 16.15
C ARG A 516 14.80 -12.44 16.40
N ALA A 517 14.54 -13.49 17.19
CA ALA A 517 15.54 -14.54 17.43
C ALA A 517 15.87 -15.35 16.16
N ALA A 518 14.92 -15.53 15.25
CA ALA A 518 15.11 -16.25 13.99
C ALA A 518 15.73 -15.38 12.88
N ASN A 519 15.65 -14.05 12.99
CA ASN A 519 16.08 -13.11 11.96
C ASN A 519 17.08 -12.11 12.55
N PRO A 520 18.41 -12.36 12.44
CA PRO A 520 19.42 -11.48 13.01
C PRO A 520 19.41 -10.05 12.46
N SER A 521 18.88 -9.83 11.25
CA SER A 521 18.71 -8.51 10.65
C SER A 521 17.48 -7.75 11.17
N LEU A 522 16.58 -8.39 11.91
CA LEU A 522 15.31 -7.81 12.36
C LEU A 522 15.45 -7.11 13.72
N HIS A 523 15.26 -5.79 13.74
CA HIS A 523 15.40 -4.96 14.93
C HIS A 523 14.05 -4.56 15.55
N HIS A 524 12.99 -4.47 14.74
CA HIS A 524 11.65 -4.17 15.22
C HIS A 524 10.59 -4.98 14.48
N VAL A 525 9.59 -5.47 15.22
CA VAL A 525 8.40 -6.08 14.65
C VAL A 525 7.19 -5.85 15.55
N ALA A 526 6.05 -5.46 14.97
CA ALA A 526 4.74 -5.44 15.62
C ALA A 526 3.68 -5.96 14.64
N LEU A 527 2.93 -6.98 15.07
CA LEU A 527 2.06 -7.78 14.19
C LEU A 527 0.58 -7.39 14.25
N ASP A 528 0.22 -6.57 15.23
CA ASP A 528 -1.15 -6.33 15.69
C ASP A 528 -1.46 -4.83 15.84
N THR A 529 -0.75 -3.99 15.09
CA THR A 529 -0.88 -2.53 15.13
C THR A 529 -1.24 -1.97 13.76
N HIS A 530 -1.90 -0.81 13.71
CA HIS A 530 -2.21 -0.06 12.49
C HIS A 530 -1.72 1.38 12.61
N GLY A 531 -1.48 2.04 11.48
CA GLY A 531 -1.15 3.46 11.41
C GLY A 531 -0.19 3.78 10.26
N TYR A 532 0.78 4.65 10.52
CA TYR A 532 1.76 5.07 9.51
C TYR A 532 3.13 5.30 10.17
N THR A 533 4.16 5.53 9.37
CA THR A 533 5.53 5.71 9.89
C THR A 533 6.07 7.07 9.50
N ILE A 534 6.69 7.78 10.44
CA ILE A 534 7.49 8.96 10.12
C ILE A 534 8.94 8.52 9.94
N VAL A 535 9.53 8.87 8.80
CA VAL A 535 10.94 8.64 8.48
C VAL A 535 11.66 9.98 8.42
N ASP A 536 12.69 10.10 9.24
CA ASP A 536 13.46 11.33 9.45
C ASP A 536 14.89 11.15 8.94
N ILE A 537 15.21 11.76 7.81
CA ILE A 537 16.45 11.53 7.08
C ILE A 537 17.38 12.73 7.29
N THR A 538 18.62 12.45 7.68
CA THR A 538 19.73 13.40 7.76
C THR A 538 20.94 12.78 7.08
N ALA A 539 22.00 13.55 6.79
CA ALA A 539 23.19 13.01 6.13
C ALA A 539 23.85 11.81 6.87
N GLU A 540 23.64 11.69 8.18
CA GLU A 540 24.30 10.67 9.03
C GLU A 540 23.36 9.55 9.50
N ALA A 541 22.04 9.79 9.51
CA ALA A 541 21.09 8.89 10.15
C ALA A 541 19.69 8.92 9.54
N VAL A 542 18.99 7.81 9.74
CA VAL A 542 17.57 7.61 9.41
C VAL A 542 16.83 7.29 10.71
N GLY A 543 16.05 8.26 11.20
CA GLY A 543 15.12 8.10 12.31
C GLY A 543 13.81 7.48 11.84
N VAL A 544 13.24 6.61 12.65
CA VAL A 544 11.98 5.92 12.38
C VAL A 544 11.07 6.07 13.59
N GLU A 545 9.87 6.59 13.40
CA GLU A 545 8.84 6.67 14.43
C GLU A 545 7.56 5.99 13.89
N TYR A 546 7.13 4.91 14.52
CA TYR A 546 5.87 4.25 14.16
C TYR A 546 4.71 4.92 14.89
N LEU A 547 3.71 5.41 14.16
CA LEU A 547 2.53 6.06 14.71
C LEU A 547 1.38 5.07 14.67
N ARG A 548 0.76 4.82 15.82
CA ARG A 548 -0.23 3.75 16.01
C ARG A 548 -1.61 4.31 16.31
N VAL A 549 -2.59 3.87 15.54
CA VAL A 549 -4.01 4.13 15.79
C VAL A 549 -4.47 3.26 16.97
N GLY A 550 -5.20 3.84 17.92
CA GLY A 550 -5.66 3.10 19.10
C GLY A 550 -6.69 2.01 18.81
N ASP A 551 -7.64 2.30 17.92
CA ASP A 551 -8.73 1.42 17.49
C ASP A 551 -9.28 1.91 16.14
N ILE A 552 -9.01 1.16 15.07
CA ILE A 552 -9.48 1.50 13.71
C ILE A 552 -11.00 1.35 13.55
N LEU A 553 -11.70 0.72 14.50
CA LEU A 553 -13.15 0.59 14.46
C LEU A 553 -13.88 1.85 14.97
N ALA A 554 -13.15 2.79 15.58
CA ALA A 554 -13.66 4.07 16.05
C ALA A 554 -13.27 5.20 15.10
N ALA A 555 -14.24 6.01 14.66
CA ALA A 555 -14.02 7.08 13.67
C ALA A 555 -13.01 8.15 14.08
N HIS A 556 -12.88 8.43 15.38
CA HIS A 556 -11.97 9.46 15.91
C HIS A 556 -10.99 8.86 16.91
N SER A 557 -10.24 7.88 16.44
CA SER A 557 -9.30 7.14 17.26
C SER A 557 -8.01 7.94 17.49
N PRO A 558 -7.47 7.99 18.72
CA PRO A 558 -6.21 8.69 18.96
C PRO A 558 -5.06 7.95 18.27
N VAL A 559 -4.16 8.72 17.66
CA VAL A 559 -2.88 8.23 17.15
C VAL A 559 -1.78 8.53 18.18
N ARG A 560 -0.91 7.55 18.45
CA ARG A 560 0.15 7.65 19.47
C ARG A 560 1.47 7.15 18.91
N SER A 561 2.56 7.75 19.38
CA SER A 561 3.91 7.23 19.09
C SER A 561 4.06 5.82 19.67
N GLY A 562 4.50 4.90 18.81
CA GLY A 562 4.87 3.53 19.10
C GLY A 562 6.38 3.40 19.27
N ALA A 563 6.99 2.42 18.60
CA ALA A 563 8.44 2.25 18.63
C ALA A 563 9.15 3.38 17.88
N THR A 564 10.35 3.73 18.36
CA THR A 564 11.26 4.66 17.69
C THR A 564 12.62 4.01 17.54
N LEU A 565 13.20 4.08 16.35
CA LEU A 565 14.53 3.55 16.06
C LEU A 565 15.36 4.60 15.31
N THR A 566 16.67 4.39 15.26
CA THR A 566 17.55 5.20 14.43
C THR A 566 18.62 4.30 13.83
N TRP A 567 18.69 4.27 12.51
CA TRP A 567 19.80 3.67 11.79
C TRP A 567 20.87 4.74 11.55
N ARG A 568 22.11 4.47 11.93
CA ARG A 568 23.24 5.40 11.75
C ARG A 568 24.26 4.82 10.79
N ARG A 569 24.75 5.65 9.87
CA ARG A 569 25.80 5.24 8.94
C ARG A 569 27.02 4.69 9.70
N GLY A 570 27.42 3.47 9.37
CA GLY A 570 28.57 2.79 9.98
C GLY A 570 28.33 2.23 11.39
N ALA A 571 27.15 2.41 11.98
CA ALA A 571 26.80 1.86 13.30
C ALA A 571 25.52 1.02 13.31
N GLY A 572 24.68 1.12 12.28
CA GLY A 572 23.45 0.34 12.18
C GLY A 572 22.31 0.86 13.04
N PHE A 573 21.31 0.01 13.26
CA PHE A 573 20.39 0.21 14.38
C PHE A 573 21.15 -0.05 15.70
N GLY A 574 21.02 0.86 16.67
CA GLY A 574 21.65 0.67 17.98
C GLY A 574 21.25 -0.66 18.63
N GLN A 575 22.19 -1.30 19.34
CA GLN A 575 21.90 -2.45 20.19
C GLN A 575 21.08 -2.09 21.42
#